data_AF-A0A336LXD0-F1
#
_entry.id   AF-A0A336LXD0-F1
#
_cell.length_a   1.000
_cell.length_b   1.000
_cell.length_c   1.000
_cell.angle_alpha   90.00
_cell.angle_beta   90.00
_cell.angle_gamma   90.00
#
_symmetry.space_group_name_H-M   'P 1'
#
loop_
_entity.id
_entity.type
_entity.pdbx_description
1 polymer ?
#
loop_
_entity_poly.entity_id
_entity_poly.type
_entity_poly.pdbx_seq_one_letter_code
_entity_poly.pdbx_strand_id
1 'polypeptide(L)'
;MGKKKKVNPEDLIIPPQDQKICCTVFICQMILILSTVSIVYLTVAIYVPSSKAFSSGISETPVMCTTTRLVNIETCDWGSCGEWCLSKTSGACQQIWVNLRRNGSNIILNNCTSSANKTCYGIDQENAKKARCILDECKNLTGTFNCSAGSCINITDAFDCEFHNTDPALKCSGRRGKITCIDIQGLFSCTRGSCRRIRSPYNCDRRCLDIPTRNKNAIILSGDKVYLSNCASATDMNTTKEIWNESQENVLMASCYRIQNTSAGIEAVDCINGSTLEKDALTDLTNFTYLSYLHVFVSKPNREIAPPDYDLTIFNHSRLMINLEGCVNTLMDECNKFIKEYGKDGTDHNARARFPCFYAENDPGTVVARFSLAIVEKHFYIGFFLPVSLMIVSCFTICICQRTVVVGDDAKMRFKACGETESILPHGGPGGSADGIPLLQEDSPSHQVGVFSLH
;
A
#
# COMPACT_ATOMS: atom_id res chain seq x y z
N MET A 1 -59.28 10.25 -63.53
CA MET A 1 -59.51 9.61 -62.21
C MET A 1 -58.91 8.21 -62.22
N GLY A 2 -57.67 8.04 -61.78
CA GLY A 2 -57.03 6.73 -61.62
C GLY A 2 -57.38 6.13 -60.26
N LYS A 3 -57.92 4.90 -60.26
CA LYS A 3 -58.34 4.19 -59.04
C LYS A 3 -57.15 4.01 -58.10
N LYS A 4 -57.19 4.62 -56.91
CA LYS A 4 -56.30 4.27 -55.79
C LYS A 4 -56.53 2.80 -55.44
N LYS A 5 -55.50 1.97 -55.64
CA LYS A 5 -55.46 0.58 -55.19
C LYS A 5 -55.61 0.61 -53.65
N LYS A 6 -56.71 0.07 -53.13
CA LYS A 6 -56.89 -0.12 -51.68
C LYS A 6 -55.88 -1.19 -51.26
N VAL A 7 -54.88 -0.79 -50.47
CA VAL A 7 -54.00 -1.71 -49.76
C VAL A 7 -54.81 -2.25 -48.57
N ASN A 8 -54.92 -3.57 -48.45
CA ASN A 8 -55.60 -4.20 -47.32
C ASN A 8 -54.79 -3.93 -46.03
N PRO A 9 -55.44 -3.62 -44.90
CA PRO A 9 -54.76 -3.33 -43.63
C PRO A 9 -54.12 -4.56 -42.97
N GLU A 10 -54.16 -5.73 -43.60
CA GLU A 10 -53.58 -6.97 -43.08
C GLU A 10 -52.07 -7.10 -43.35
N ASP A 11 -51.48 -6.25 -44.20
CA ASP A 11 -50.04 -6.28 -44.53
C ASP A 11 -49.15 -5.50 -43.54
N LEU A 12 -49.70 -4.92 -42.47
CA LEU A 12 -48.94 -4.21 -41.42
C LEU A 12 -49.04 -4.87 -40.03
N ILE A 13 -49.52 -6.11 -39.96
CA ILE A 13 -49.39 -6.90 -38.74
C ILE A 13 -48.01 -7.53 -38.76
N ILE A 14 -47.07 -6.94 -38.00
CA ILE A 14 -45.77 -7.56 -37.73
C ILE A 14 -46.07 -8.94 -37.13
N PRO A 15 -45.75 -10.05 -37.81
CA PRO A 15 -46.04 -11.37 -37.30
C PRO A 15 -45.26 -11.58 -35.98
N PRO A 16 -45.83 -12.26 -34.98
CA PRO A 16 -45.14 -12.53 -33.73
C PRO A 16 -43.84 -13.29 -34.02
N GLN A 17 -42.71 -12.61 -33.82
CA GLN A 17 -41.39 -13.20 -33.98
C GLN A 17 -41.12 -14.20 -32.85
N ASP A 18 -40.28 -15.20 -33.13
CA ASP A 18 -39.79 -16.09 -32.08
C ASP A 18 -38.86 -15.29 -31.14
N GLN A 19 -39.43 -14.92 -30.00
CA GLN A 19 -38.76 -14.11 -28.99
C GLN A 19 -37.49 -14.79 -28.46
N LYS A 20 -37.39 -16.12 -28.50
CA LYS A 20 -36.21 -16.86 -28.03
C LYS A 20 -35.04 -16.73 -29.00
N ILE A 21 -35.30 -16.88 -30.30
CA ILE A 21 -34.28 -16.73 -31.35
C ILE A 21 -33.78 -15.29 -31.39
N CYS A 22 -34.71 -14.32 -31.39
CA CYS A 22 -34.37 -12.90 -31.41
C CYS A 22 -33.58 -12.49 -30.17
N CYS A 23 -33.99 -12.93 -28.98
CA CYS A 23 -33.28 -12.67 -27.72
C CYS A 23 -31.87 -13.28 -27.72
N THR A 24 -31.71 -14.52 -28.21
CA THR A 24 -30.41 -15.20 -28.28
C THR A 24 -29.45 -14.45 -29.20
N VAL A 25 -29.90 -14.05 -30.40
CA VAL A 25 -29.10 -13.26 -31.34
C VAL A 25 -28.72 -11.91 -30.73
N PHE A 26 -29.66 -11.22 -30.08
CA PHE A 26 -29.42 -9.95 -29.42
C PHE A 26 -28.37 -10.07 -28.29
N ILE A 27 -28.51 -11.05 -27.40
CA ILE A 27 -27.56 -11.28 -26.31
C ILE A 27 -26.17 -11.60 -26.86
N CYS A 28 -26.05 -12.47 -27.87
CA CYS A 28 -24.76 -12.79 -28.48
C CYS A 28 -24.12 -11.57 -29.16
N GLN A 29 -24.90 -10.72 -29.84
CA GLN A 29 -24.40 -9.48 -30.42
C GLN A 29 -23.92 -8.50 -29.35
N MET A 30 -24.68 -8.34 -28.25
CA MET A 30 -24.28 -7.50 -27.13
C MET A 30 -23.01 -8.01 -26.46
N ILE A 31 -22.88 -9.31 -26.19
CA ILE A 31 -21.68 -9.91 -25.61
C ILE A 31 -20.47 -9.72 -26.55
N LEU A 32 -20.66 -9.86 -27.87
CA LEU A 32 -19.60 -9.63 -28.85
C LEU A 32 -19.07 -8.19 -28.80
N ILE A 33 -19.99 -7.20 -28.80
CA ILE A 33 -19.63 -5.78 -28.75
C ILE A 33 -18.94 -5.46 -27.41
N LEU A 34 -19.53 -5.89 -26.29
CA LEU A 34 -18.95 -5.65 -24.96
C LEU A 34 -17.58 -6.29 -24.82
N SER A 35 -17.40 -7.53 -25.27
CA SER A 35 -16.09 -8.22 -25.23
C SER A 35 -15.05 -7.48 -26.05
N THR A 36 -15.41 -6.98 -27.23
CA THR A 36 -14.50 -6.20 -28.10
C THR A 36 -14.07 -4.90 -27.42
N VAL A 37 -15.03 -4.15 -26.85
CA VAL A 37 -14.75 -2.92 -26.11
C VAL A 37 -13.88 -3.22 -24.87
N SER A 38 -14.20 -4.29 -24.14
CA SER A 38 -13.41 -4.74 -22.99
C SER A 38 -11.96 -5.04 -23.37
N ILE A 39 -11.69 -5.71 -24.49
CA ILE A 39 -10.32 -5.99 -24.94
C ILE A 39 -9.52 -4.69 -25.15
N VAL A 40 -10.13 -3.67 -25.77
CA VAL A 40 -9.46 -2.37 -25.99
C VAL A 40 -9.07 -1.71 -24.67
N TYR A 41 -9.98 -1.67 -23.69
CA TYR A 41 -9.68 -1.08 -22.37
C TYR A 41 -8.67 -1.91 -21.57
N LEU A 42 -8.83 -3.23 -21.56
CA LEU A 42 -7.92 -4.15 -20.86
C LEU A 42 -6.52 -4.17 -21.47
N THR A 43 -6.38 -3.77 -22.74
CA THR A 43 -5.07 -3.60 -23.37
C THR A 43 -4.25 -2.55 -22.63
N VAL A 44 -4.83 -1.38 -22.35
CA VAL A 44 -4.14 -0.29 -21.64
C VAL A 44 -4.05 -0.58 -20.14
N ALA A 45 -5.10 -1.15 -19.54
CA ALA A 45 -5.17 -1.35 -18.10
C ALA A 45 -4.38 -2.56 -17.58
N ILE A 46 -4.30 -3.65 -18.36
CA ILE A 46 -3.70 -4.93 -17.92
C ILE A 46 -2.56 -5.34 -18.86
N TYR A 47 -2.78 -5.41 -20.17
CA TYR A 47 -1.81 -6.00 -21.09
C TYR A 47 -0.48 -5.23 -21.12
N VAL A 48 -0.54 -3.90 -21.33
CA VAL A 48 0.67 -3.06 -21.40
C VAL A 48 1.46 -3.08 -20.07
N PRO A 49 0.84 -2.85 -18.89
CA PRO A 49 1.54 -2.97 -17.62
C PRO A 49 2.11 -4.37 -17.34
N SER A 50 1.36 -5.43 -17.68
CA SER A 50 1.83 -6.81 -17.49
C SER A 50 3.04 -7.12 -18.37
N SER A 51 3.02 -6.71 -19.63
CA SER A 51 4.15 -6.90 -20.54
C SER A 51 5.42 -6.19 -20.04
N LYS A 52 5.28 -4.96 -19.52
CA LYS A 52 6.39 -4.25 -18.86
C LYS A 52 6.89 -5.00 -17.62
N ALA A 53 5.98 -5.51 -16.79
CA ALA A 53 6.34 -6.28 -15.60
C ALA A 53 7.14 -7.55 -15.94
N PHE A 54 6.69 -8.33 -16.93
CA PHE A 54 7.42 -9.51 -17.40
C PHE A 54 8.79 -9.18 -18.01
N SER A 55 8.91 -8.01 -18.66
CA SER A 55 10.17 -7.57 -19.28
C SER A 55 11.10 -6.82 -18.31
N SER A 56 10.64 -6.51 -17.11
CA SER A 56 11.36 -5.64 -16.17
C SER A 56 12.61 -6.28 -15.56
N GLY A 57 12.69 -7.62 -15.54
CA GLY A 57 13.80 -8.35 -14.91
C GLY A 57 13.92 -8.12 -13.40
N ILE A 58 12.85 -7.65 -12.75
CA ILE A 58 12.80 -7.47 -11.29
C ILE A 58 12.71 -8.85 -10.62
N SER A 59 13.56 -9.08 -9.62
CA SER A 59 13.49 -10.32 -8.83
C SER A 59 12.27 -10.32 -7.92
N GLU A 60 11.59 -11.47 -7.80
CA GLU A 60 10.47 -11.67 -6.86
C GLU A 60 10.92 -11.80 -5.40
N THR A 61 12.21 -12.05 -5.15
CA THR A 61 12.72 -12.10 -3.78
C THR A 61 12.96 -10.68 -3.28
N PRO A 62 12.24 -10.21 -2.24
CA PRO A 62 12.44 -8.87 -1.74
C PRO A 62 13.80 -8.74 -1.06
N VAL A 63 14.41 -7.59 -1.27
CA VAL A 63 15.57 -7.10 -0.54
C VAL A 63 15.14 -5.96 0.38
N MET A 64 16.05 -5.39 1.15
CA MET A 64 15.70 -4.33 2.10
C MET A 64 16.08 -2.95 1.57
N CYS A 65 15.14 -2.03 1.65
CA CYS A 65 15.35 -0.61 1.37
C CYS A 65 15.36 0.18 2.67
N THR A 66 16.25 1.17 2.74
CA THR A 66 16.29 2.15 3.83
C THR A 66 16.18 3.56 3.26
N THR A 67 15.19 4.33 3.69
CA THR A 67 15.01 5.71 3.21
C THR A 67 16.13 6.60 3.70
N THR A 68 16.78 7.28 2.76
CA THR A 68 17.87 8.21 3.04
C THR A 68 17.44 9.66 2.94
N ARG A 69 16.49 9.96 2.05
CA ARG A 69 16.06 11.35 1.80
C ARG A 69 14.65 11.40 1.23
N LEU A 70 13.85 12.33 1.73
CA LEU A 70 12.60 12.77 1.11
C LEU A 70 12.78 14.19 0.56
N VAL A 71 12.47 14.41 -0.70
CA VAL A 71 12.56 15.73 -1.36
C VAL A 71 11.21 16.09 -1.96
N ASN A 72 10.77 17.32 -1.71
CA ASN A 72 9.64 17.91 -2.40
C ASN A 72 10.18 18.91 -3.44
N ILE A 73 9.84 18.72 -4.71
CA ILE A 73 10.34 19.52 -5.83
C ILE A 73 9.13 20.03 -6.61
N GLU A 74 9.10 21.32 -6.96
CA GLU A 74 7.96 21.96 -7.65
C GLU A 74 7.83 21.55 -9.13
N THR A 75 8.95 21.20 -9.77
CA THR A 75 9.00 20.74 -11.16
C THR A 75 9.84 19.48 -11.26
N CYS A 76 9.15 18.34 -11.39
CA CYS A 76 9.80 17.04 -11.40
C CYS A 76 9.79 16.35 -12.76
N ASP A 77 10.88 15.66 -13.07
CA ASP A 77 10.92 14.69 -14.17
C ASP A 77 10.30 13.34 -13.77
N TRP A 78 10.32 13.01 -12.48
CA TRP A 78 9.77 11.78 -11.91
C TRP A 78 9.32 12.00 -10.46
N GLY A 79 8.36 11.20 -10.00
CA GLY A 79 7.91 11.18 -8.60
C GLY A 79 7.76 9.74 -8.11
N SER A 80 7.88 9.55 -6.79
CA SER A 80 7.81 8.20 -6.17
C SER A 80 6.39 7.62 -6.24
N CYS A 81 5.41 8.51 -6.15
CA CYS A 81 3.99 8.21 -6.30
C CYS A 81 3.29 9.44 -6.90
N GLY A 82 2.62 9.26 -8.03
CA GLY A 82 1.71 10.23 -8.61
C GLY A 82 0.28 9.70 -8.64
N GLU A 83 -0.68 10.58 -8.43
CA GLU A 83 -2.08 10.28 -8.76
C GLU A 83 -2.30 10.48 -10.26
N TRP A 84 -3.11 9.63 -10.88
CA TRP A 84 -3.47 9.67 -12.31
C TRP A 84 -2.33 9.32 -13.27
N CYS A 85 -2.17 8.02 -13.57
CA CYS A 85 -1.13 7.48 -14.45
C CYS A 85 -1.21 7.93 -15.92
N LEU A 86 -2.34 8.48 -16.37
CA LEU A 86 -2.52 8.91 -17.76
C LEU A 86 -1.88 10.27 -18.06
N SER A 87 -1.70 11.10 -17.03
CA SER A 87 -0.97 12.36 -17.15
C SER A 87 0.50 12.14 -16.82
N LYS A 88 1.39 12.73 -17.61
CA LYS A 88 2.78 12.93 -17.14
C LYS A 88 2.72 13.74 -15.85
N THR A 89 3.52 13.34 -14.86
CA THR A 89 3.66 14.07 -13.60
C THR A 89 4.22 15.47 -13.90
N SER A 90 3.32 16.45 -14.09
CA SER A 90 3.67 17.84 -14.31
C SER A 90 3.24 18.63 -13.08
N GLY A 91 4.20 19.17 -12.34
CA GLY A 91 3.97 19.93 -11.12
C GLY A 91 4.79 19.42 -9.94
N ALA A 92 4.40 19.85 -8.73
CA ALA A 92 5.09 19.53 -7.50
C ALA A 92 4.99 18.03 -7.20
N CYS A 93 6.12 17.39 -6.89
CA CYS A 93 6.18 15.97 -6.60
C CYS A 93 7.12 15.65 -5.44
N GLN A 94 6.93 14.47 -4.86
CA GLN A 94 7.77 13.93 -3.80
C GLN A 94 8.66 12.80 -4.30
N GLN A 95 9.96 12.93 -4.09
CA GLN A 95 11.00 11.98 -4.46
C GLN A 95 11.59 11.35 -3.20
N ILE A 96 11.50 10.03 -3.12
CA ILE A 96 12.07 9.21 -2.07
C ILE A 96 13.31 8.52 -2.61
N TRP A 97 14.43 8.75 -1.94
CA TRP A 97 15.68 8.08 -2.20
C TRP A 97 15.94 7.04 -1.13
N VAL A 98 16.41 5.88 -1.54
CA VAL A 98 16.65 4.74 -0.65
C VAL A 98 18.01 4.11 -0.88
N ASN A 99 18.58 3.56 0.18
CA ASN A 99 19.69 2.62 0.12
C ASN A 99 19.13 1.21 -0.06
N LEU A 100 19.62 0.54 -1.08
CA LEU A 100 19.32 -0.84 -1.40
C LEU A 100 20.36 -1.74 -0.74
N ARG A 101 19.92 -2.73 0.05
CA ARG A 101 20.80 -3.71 0.69
C ARG A 101 20.19 -5.12 0.68
N ARG A 102 21.07 -6.12 0.77
CA ARG A 102 20.66 -7.51 1.00
C ARG A 102 20.03 -7.68 2.39
N ASN A 103 19.26 -8.75 2.54
CA ASN A 103 18.68 -9.14 3.83
C ASN A 103 19.79 -9.48 4.82
N GLY A 104 19.63 -9.06 6.07
CA GLY A 104 20.52 -9.36 7.19
C GLY A 104 20.23 -10.73 7.81
N SER A 105 20.67 -10.91 9.05
CA SER A 105 20.49 -12.16 9.79
C SER A 105 19.12 -12.24 10.44
N ASN A 106 18.53 -13.42 10.47
CA ASN A 106 17.31 -13.69 11.25
C ASN A 106 17.70 -14.39 12.55
N ILE A 107 17.35 -13.79 13.68
CA ILE A 107 17.78 -14.24 15.00
C ILE A 107 16.55 -14.64 15.79
N ILE A 108 16.61 -15.79 16.47
CA ILE A 108 15.63 -16.18 17.47
C ILE A 108 16.27 -16.16 18.85
N LEU A 109 15.62 -15.46 19.78
CA LEU A 109 16.01 -15.42 21.19
C LEU A 109 15.18 -16.44 21.97
N ASN A 110 15.88 -17.33 22.68
CA ASN A 110 15.29 -18.46 23.37
C ASN A 110 15.19 -18.21 24.87
N ASN A 111 14.14 -18.78 25.47
CA ASN A 111 13.87 -18.75 26.92
C ASN A 111 13.94 -17.34 27.53
N CYS A 112 13.18 -16.43 26.93
CA CYS A 112 13.19 -15.02 27.32
C CYS A 112 12.17 -14.69 28.40
N THR A 113 12.60 -13.95 29.41
CA THR A 113 11.81 -13.54 30.57
C THR A 113 11.86 -12.03 30.74
N SER A 114 10.82 -11.46 31.39
CA SER A 114 10.76 -10.03 31.71
C SER A 114 10.98 -9.14 30.48
N SER A 115 10.23 -9.39 29.40
CA SER A 115 10.29 -8.55 28.20
C SER A 115 9.65 -7.18 28.42
N ALA A 116 10.29 -6.14 27.91
CA ALA A 116 9.78 -4.77 27.87
C ALA A 116 9.86 -4.24 26.45
N ASN A 117 8.76 -3.64 25.98
CA ASN A 117 8.70 -2.95 24.70
C ASN A 117 8.41 -1.47 24.92
N LYS A 118 9.27 -0.60 24.39
CA LYS A 118 9.06 0.85 24.47
C LYS A 118 9.17 1.46 23.08
N THR A 119 8.13 2.20 22.69
CA THR A 119 8.16 2.94 21.43
C THR A 119 8.49 4.39 21.73
N CYS A 120 9.61 4.85 21.18
CA CYS A 120 10.13 6.20 21.31
C CYS A 120 9.76 7.01 20.07
N TYR A 121 8.48 7.38 19.97
CA TYR A 121 8.00 8.22 18.86
C TYR A 121 8.69 9.59 18.87
N GLY A 122 9.10 10.07 17.69
CA GLY A 122 9.27 11.50 17.46
C GLY A 122 7.92 12.17 17.21
N ILE A 123 7.94 13.40 16.72
CA ILE A 123 6.72 14.19 16.49
C ILE A 123 6.13 13.87 15.13
N ASP A 124 4.86 13.46 15.12
CA ASP A 124 4.06 13.45 13.90
C ASP A 124 3.58 14.88 13.61
N GLN A 125 4.27 15.58 12.71
CA GLN A 125 3.97 16.98 12.38
C GLN A 125 2.56 17.20 11.82
N GLU A 126 1.93 16.17 11.24
CA GLU A 126 0.60 16.26 10.64
C GLU A 126 -0.49 16.21 11.70
N ASN A 127 -0.36 15.27 12.64
CA ASN A 127 -1.34 15.02 13.70
C ASN A 127 -1.08 15.87 14.96
N ALA A 128 0.11 16.47 15.09
CA ALA A 128 0.43 17.28 16.25
C ALA A 128 -0.49 18.51 16.35
N LYS A 129 -0.89 18.84 17.58
CA LYS A 129 -1.74 19.99 17.86
C LYS A 129 -1.01 21.29 17.51
N LYS A 130 -1.46 21.94 16.43
CA LYS A 130 -0.94 23.21 15.93
C LYS A 130 -1.64 24.37 16.64
N ALA A 131 -0.90 25.17 17.39
CA ALA A 131 -1.38 26.43 17.95
C ALA A 131 -1.21 27.55 16.90
N ARG A 132 -2.29 28.22 16.52
CA ARG A 132 -2.28 29.32 15.57
C ARG A 132 -2.17 30.66 16.30
N CYS A 133 -1.04 31.35 16.15
CA CYS A 133 -0.82 32.65 16.79
C CYS A 133 -1.76 33.74 16.27
N ILE A 134 -2.22 33.63 15.02
CA ILE A 134 -3.23 34.53 14.42
C ILE A 134 -4.57 34.49 15.19
N LEU A 135 -4.91 33.34 15.78
CA LEU A 135 -6.14 33.11 16.53
C LEU A 135 -5.95 33.30 18.05
N ASP A 136 -4.88 33.98 18.48
CA ASP A 136 -4.53 34.22 19.90
C ASP A 136 -4.34 32.93 20.74
N GLU A 137 -4.11 31.78 20.09
CA GLU A 137 -3.84 30.50 20.78
C GLU A 137 -2.43 30.49 21.40
N CYS A 138 -1.55 31.39 20.96
CA CYS A 138 -0.16 31.47 21.43
C CYS A 138 0.01 32.17 22.81
N LYS A 139 -1.07 32.70 23.40
CA LYS A 139 -1.03 33.50 24.63
C LYS A 139 -0.51 32.75 25.86
N ASN A 140 -0.71 31.43 25.92
CA ASN A 140 -0.39 30.58 27.07
C ASN A 140 0.65 29.51 26.74
N LEU A 141 1.36 29.61 25.61
CA LEU A 141 2.38 28.63 25.26
C LEU A 141 3.50 28.62 26.29
N THR A 142 3.79 27.43 26.79
CA THR A 142 4.86 27.16 27.74
C THR A 142 5.54 25.87 27.32
N GLY A 143 6.86 25.90 27.14
CA GLY A 143 7.65 24.80 26.58
C GLY A 143 8.34 25.19 25.27
N THR A 144 8.82 24.19 24.54
CA THR A 144 9.52 24.34 23.26
C THR A 144 8.56 24.10 22.10
N PHE A 145 8.61 24.96 21.09
CA PHE A 145 7.73 24.93 19.92
C PHE A 145 8.52 25.06 18.63
N ASN A 146 8.10 24.32 17.60
CA ASN A 146 8.57 24.53 16.24
C ASN A 146 7.47 25.28 15.46
N CYS A 147 7.77 26.49 15.00
CA CYS A 147 6.81 27.37 14.35
C CYS A 147 7.11 27.54 12.86
N SER A 148 6.05 27.57 12.04
CA SER A 148 6.10 27.89 10.62
C SER A 148 4.94 28.84 10.30
N ALA A 149 5.26 30.05 9.80
CA ALA A 149 4.30 31.09 9.45
C ALA A 149 3.22 31.33 10.53
N GLY A 150 3.65 31.47 11.79
CA GLY A 150 2.75 31.74 12.93
C GLY A 150 1.89 30.56 13.39
N SER A 151 2.11 29.35 12.85
CA SER A 151 1.57 28.11 13.37
C SER A 151 2.66 27.35 14.11
N CYS A 152 2.45 27.09 15.41
CA CYS A 152 3.44 26.49 16.30
C CYS A 152 3.01 25.09 16.75
N ILE A 153 3.92 24.12 16.64
CA ILE A 153 3.74 22.74 17.10
C ILE A 153 4.47 22.58 18.43
N ASN A 154 3.80 22.04 19.46
CA ASN A 154 4.42 21.74 20.74
C ASN A 154 5.38 20.56 20.59
N ILE A 155 6.65 20.76 20.93
CA ILE A 155 7.67 19.72 20.85
C ILE A 155 8.25 19.29 22.21
N THR A 156 7.78 19.90 23.30
CA THR A 156 8.31 19.77 24.66
C THR A 156 8.29 18.34 25.23
N ASP A 157 7.29 17.55 24.85
CA ASP A 157 7.10 16.20 25.39
C ASP A 157 7.94 15.15 24.63
N ALA A 158 8.25 15.41 23.36
CA ALA A 158 8.97 14.49 22.50
C ALA A 158 10.46 14.80 22.38
N PHE A 159 10.87 16.05 22.62
CA PHE A 159 12.26 16.49 22.51
C PHE A 159 12.73 17.23 23.76
N ASP A 160 13.99 16.98 24.11
CA ASP A 160 14.75 17.77 25.05
C ASP A 160 15.84 18.52 24.28
N CYS A 161 15.78 19.85 24.33
CA CYS A 161 16.65 20.71 23.53
C CYS A 161 17.62 21.46 24.43
N GLU A 162 18.91 21.24 24.24
CA GLU A 162 19.98 22.01 24.87
C GLU A 162 20.40 23.16 23.95
N PHE A 163 20.32 24.39 24.47
CA PHE A 163 20.64 25.61 23.73
C PHE A 163 21.19 26.72 24.64
N HIS A 164 22.15 27.48 24.11
CA HIS A 164 22.75 28.62 24.83
C HIS A 164 22.36 29.98 24.26
N ASN A 165 22.16 30.06 22.94
CA ASN A 165 21.89 31.33 22.25
C ASN A 165 20.40 31.49 21.96
N THR A 166 19.80 32.54 22.51
CA THR A 166 18.40 32.88 22.24
C THR A 166 18.22 34.34 21.86
N ASP A 167 17.26 34.60 20.98
CA ASP A 167 16.83 35.96 20.65
C ASP A 167 16.11 36.65 21.82
N PRO A 168 16.01 37.99 21.78
CA PRO A 168 15.14 38.73 22.68
C PRO A 168 13.71 38.17 22.69
N ALA A 169 13.08 38.17 23.85
CA ALA A 169 11.76 37.58 24.02
C ALA A 169 10.68 38.39 23.27
N LEU A 170 9.94 37.71 22.40
CA LEU A 170 8.75 38.20 21.73
C LEU A 170 7.52 37.91 22.60
N LYS A 171 6.70 38.91 22.90
CA LYS A 171 5.45 38.72 23.64
C LYS A 171 4.32 38.43 22.66
N CYS A 172 3.89 37.17 22.58
CA CYS A 172 2.72 36.76 21.80
C CYS A 172 1.40 36.95 22.57
N SER A 173 1.43 37.44 23.82
CA SER A 173 0.23 37.75 24.61
C SER A 173 -0.28 39.18 24.37
N GLY A 174 -1.55 39.31 23.98
CA GLY A 174 -2.28 40.58 23.84
C GLY A 174 -2.40 41.14 22.42
N ARG A 175 -3.09 42.29 22.26
CA ARG A 175 -3.42 42.90 20.95
C ARG A 175 -2.22 43.15 20.02
N ARG A 176 -1.06 43.54 20.56
CA ARG A 176 0.19 43.70 19.78
C ARG A 176 0.92 42.38 19.53
N GLY A 177 0.72 41.38 20.41
CA GLY A 177 1.37 40.07 20.31
C GLY A 177 0.92 39.24 19.10
N LYS A 178 -0.35 39.40 18.70
CA LYS A 178 -0.91 38.82 17.46
C LYS A 178 -0.14 39.25 16.20
N ILE A 179 0.33 40.50 16.15
CA ILE A 179 1.08 41.03 15.00
C ILE A 179 2.53 40.56 15.05
N THR A 180 3.15 40.50 16.23
CA THR A 180 4.56 40.10 16.36
C THR A 180 4.81 38.61 16.12
N CYS A 181 3.81 37.76 16.33
CA CYS A 181 3.93 36.31 16.23
C CYS A 181 3.22 35.72 14.99
N ILE A 182 2.86 36.55 14.02
CA ILE A 182 2.18 36.11 12.79
C ILE A 182 3.12 35.39 11.81
N ASP A 183 4.39 35.79 11.77
CA ASP A 183 5.38 35.27 10.82
C ASP A 183 6.60 34.62 11.50
N ILE A 184 6.43 34.15 12.75
CA ILE A 184 7.54 33.47 13.44
C ILE A 184 7.85 32.13 12.79
N GLN A 185 9.15 31.86 12.61
CA GLN A 185 9.66 30.66 11.97
C GLN A 185 10.87 30.09 12.71
N GLY A 186 10.88 28.77 12.92
CA GLY A 186 11.94 28.01 13.58
C GLY A 186 11.57 27.57 14.99
N LEU A 187 12.59 27.19 15.78
CA LEU A 187 12.42 26.77 17.17
C LEU A 187 12.31 27.95 18.13
N PHE A 188 11.35 27.87 19.06
CA PHE A 188 11.11 28.86 20.10
C PHE A 188 10.95 28.19 21.46
N SER A 189 11.57 28.78 22.49
CA SER A 189 11.27 28.47 23.89
C SER A 189 10.31 29.51 24.43
N CYS A 190 9.10 29.09 24.79
CA CYS A 190 8.03 29.95 25.26
C CYS A 190 7.77 29.76 26.76
N THR A 191 7.49 30.85 27.46
CA THR A 191 7.03 30.84 28.86
C THR A 191 5.84 31.78 28.98
N ARG A 192 4.63 31.24 29.20
CA ARG A 192 3.37 32.01 29.31
C ARG A 192 3.17 33.01 28.15
N GLY A 193 3.39 32.55 26.93
CA GLY A 193 3.24 33.35 25.70
C GLY A 193 4.35 34.37 25.43
N SER A 194 5.41 34.38 26.23
CA SER A 194 6.67 35.09 25.91
C SER A 194 7.65 34.10 25.30
N CYS A 195 7.92 34.21 24.00
CA CYS A 195 8.68 33.26 23.22
C CYS A 195 10.04 33.83 22.80
N ARG A 196 11.11 33.07 23.01
CA ARG A 196 12.47 33.39 22.56
C ARG A 196 12.86 32.43 21.46
N ARG A 197 13.35 32.94 20.33
CA ARG A 197 13.86 32.08 19.25
C ARG A 197 15.15 31.42 19.71
N ILE A 198 15.27 30.12 19.48
CA ILE A 198 16.50 29.36 19.73
C ILE A 198 17.38 29.49 18.48
N ARG A 199 18.64 29.95 18.64
CA ARG A 199 19.60 30.08 17.55
C ARG A 199 20.53 28.87 17.50
N SER A 200 20.91 28.46 16.29
CA SER A 200 21.97 27.47 16.11
C SER A 200 23.31 28.02 16.65
N PRO A 201 24.16 27.16 17.24
CA PRO A 201 23.98 25.71 17.44
C PRO A 201 23.08 25.38 18.64
N TYR A 202 22.21 24.38 18.47
CA TYR A 202 21.43 23.73 19.52
C TYR A 202 21.37 22.23 19.22
N ASN A 203 21.24 21.40 20.24
CA ASN A 203 21.03 19.96 20.10
C ASN A 203 19.67 19.59 20.67
N CYS A 204 18.79 19.00 19.85
CA CYS A 204 17.49 18.51 20.29
C CYS A 204 17.48 16.98 20.21
N ASP A 205 17.53 16.34 21.37
CA ASP A 205 17.48 14.89 21.50
C ASP A 205 16.06 14.42 21.82
N ARG A 206 15.72 13.18 21.44
CA ARG A 206 14.42 12.62 21.78
C ARG A 206 14.30 12.44 23.28
N ARG A 207 13.21 12.93 23.86
CA ARG A 207 12.85 12.74 25.26
C ARG A 207 12.21 11.37 25.50
N CYS A 208 12.92 10.30 25.11
CA CYS A 208 12.53 8.93 25.47
C CYS A 208 13.34 8.48 26.70
N LEU A 209 12.86 8.91 27.87
CA LEU A 209 13.42 8.59 29.18
C LEU A 209 12.85 7.27 29.70
N ASP A 210 13.40 6.73 30.80
CA ASP A 210 12.86 5.57 31.54
C ASP A 210 12.77 4.27 30.72
N ILE A 211 13.81 3.91 29.98
CA ILE A 211 13.91 2.58 29.34
C ILE A 211 14.41 1.59 30.39
N PRO A 212 13.61 0.56 30.77
CA PRO A 212 13.97 -0.36 31.85
C PRO A 212 15.01 -1.38 31.38
N THR A 213 16.28 -1.11 31.69
CA THR A 213 17.43 -1.96 31.37
C THR A 213 17.80 -2.90 32.52
N ARG A 214 17.19 -2.73 33.70
CA ARG A 214 17.38 -3.63 34.85
C ARG A 214 17.04 -5.08 34.50
N ASN A 215 17.99 -5.98 34.78
CA ASN A 215 17.88 -7.42 34.51
C ASN A 215 17.49 -7.70 33.04
N LYS A 216 18.15 -7.01 32.10
CA LYS A 216 18.02 -7.26 30.65
C LYS A 216 19.39 -7.58 30.10
N ASN A 217 19.46 -8.59 29.24
CA ASN A 217 20.71 -9.01 28.59
C ASN A 217 20.58 -9.06 27.05
N ALA A 218 19.39 -8.76 26.51
CA ALA A 218 19.16 -8.59 25.07
C ALA A 218 18.42 -7.28 24.81
N ILE A 219 18.98 -6.44 23.94
CA ILE A 219 18.44 -5.14 23.51
C ILE A 219 18.38 -5.13 21.98
N ILE A 220 17.18 -5.13 21.42
CA ILE A 220 16.97 -5.08 19.98
C ILE A 220 16.28 -3.77 19.61
N LEU A 221 16.89 -3.04 18.68
CA LEU A 221 16.36 -1.78 18.14
C LEU A 221 15.58 -2.08 16.84
N SER A 222 14.35 -1.63 16.74
CA SER A 222 13.52 -1.78 15.53
C SER A 222 12.82 -0.46 15.20
N GLY A 223 13.43 0.30 14.30
CA GLY A 223 13.00 1.67 14.00
C GLY A 223 12.96 2.53 15.27
N ASP A 224 11.77 3.03 15.62
CA ASP A 224 11.53 3.83 16.84
C ASP A 224 11.24 2.97 18.08
N LYS A 225 11.29 1.65 17.98
CA LYS A 225 10.99 0.72 19.07
C LYS A 225 12.27 0.16 19.65
N VAL A 226 12.34 0.12 20.98
CA VAL A 226 13.35 -0.62 21.73
C VAL A 226 12.67 -1.80 22.38
N TYR A 227 13.17 -2.98 22.06
CA TYR A 227 12.75 -4.24 22.66
C TYR A 227 13.85 -4.73 23.59
N LEU A 228 13.52 -4.95 24.86
CA LEU A 228 14.47 -5.42 25.87
C LEU A 228 13.94 -6.71 26.47
N SER A 229 14.81 -7.69 26.70
CA SER A 229 14.43 -8.92 27.39
C SER A 229 15.63 -9.56 28.10
N ASN A 230 15.33 -10.54 28.95
CA ASN A 230 16.33 -11.39 29.59
C ASN A 230 16.25 -12.80 28.99
N CYS A 231 17.16 -13.15 28.11
CA CYS A 231 17.15 -14.38 27.31
C CYS A 231 18.35 -15.27 27.64
N ALA A 232 18.18 -16.59 27.50
CA ALA A 232 19.26 -17.54 27.79
C ALA A 232 20.26 -17.67 26.62
N SER A 233 19.76 -17.70 25.39
CA SER A 233 20.59 -17.81 24.18
C SER A 233 19.93 -17.17 22.97
N ALA A 234 20.75 -16.87 21.97
CA ALA A 234 20.33 -16.45 20.64
C ALA A 234 20.87 -17.43 19.61
N THR A 235 20.04 -17.80 18.65
CA THR A 235 20.38 -18.69 17.55
C THR A 235 20.01 -18.06 16.22
N ASP A 236 20.82 -18.30 15.19
CA ASP A 236 20.48 -17.91 13.82
C ASP A 236 19.44 -18.88 13.26
N MET A 237 18.35 -18.34 12.70
CA MET A 237 17.26 -19.15 12.15
C MET A 237 17.63 -19.91 10.89
N ASN A 238 18.58 -19.40 10.10
CA ASN A 238 18.97 -20.03 8.85
C ASN A 238 19.95 -21.19 9.07
N THR A 239 20.91 -21.01 9.99
CA THR A 239 21.97 -21.99 10.25
C THR A 239 21.71 -22.85 11.48
N THR A 240 20.73 -22.51 12.32
CA THR A 240 20.46 -23.12 13.64
C THR A 240 21.66 -23.11 14.61
N LYS A 241 22.69 -22.32 14.29
CA LYS A 241 23.88 -22.15 15.12
C LYS A 241 23.59 -21.19 16.27
N GLU A 242 24.08 -21.51 17.46
CA GLU A 242 24.09 -20.58 18.59
C GLU A 242 25.11 -19.47 18.34
N ILE A 243 24.64 -18.22 18.38
CA ILE A 243 25.42 -17.02 18.07
C ILE A 243 25.73 -16.18 19.32
N TRP A 244 24.94 -16.34 20.39
CA TRP A 244 25.15 -15.67 21.67
C TRP A 244 24.50 -16.45 22.81
N ASN A 245 25.08 -16.35 24.00
CA ASN A 245 24.63 -17.03 25.21
C ASN A 245 24.83 -16.13 26.44
N GLU A 246 23.94 -16.23 27.42
CA GLU A 246 24.01 -15.53 28.70
C GLU A 246 25.33 -15.76 29.48
N SER A 247 25.97 -16.93 29.31
CA SER A 247 27.25 -17.29 29.94
C SER A 247 28.42 -16.36 29.58
N GLN A 248 28.30 -15.57 28.52
CA GLN A 248 29.34 -14.64 28.09
C GLN A 248 29.37 -13.33 28.91
N GLU A 249 28.46 -13.16 29.88
CA GLU A 249 28.30 -11.96 30.74
C GLU A 249 28.16 -10.62 29.99
N ASN A 250 27.89 -10.67 28.68
CA ASN A 250 27.72 -9.52 27.81
C ASN A 250 26.28 -9.39 27.35
N VAL A 251 25.83 -8.15 27.18
CA VAL A 251 24.51 -7.79 26.66
C VAL A 251 24.52 -7.80 25.14
N LEU A 252 23.59 -8.55 24.54
CA LEU A 252 23.37 -8.61 23.11
C LEU A 252 22.68 -7.32 22.62
N MET A 253 23.25 -6.69 21.58
CA MET A 253 22.65 -5.54 20.91
C MET A 253 22.57 -5.74 19.39
N ALA A 254 21.42 -5.49 18.78
CA ALA A 254 21.24 -5.55 17.32
C ALA A 254 20.14 -4.61 16.82
N SER A 255 20.18 -4.24 15.55
CA SER A 255 19.17 -3.40 14.90
C SER A 255 18.41 -4.21 13.85
N CYS A 256 17.13 -4.51 14.08
CA CYS A 256 16.34 -5.39 13.23
C CYS A 256 15.15 -4.67 12.58
N TYR A 257 14.71 -5.16 11.42
CA TYR A 257 13.53 -4.60 10.74
C TYR A 257 12.26 -4.86 11.55
N ARG A 258 12.02 -6.11 11.96
CA ARG A 258 10.78 -6.53 12.62
C ARG A 258 11.06 -7.50 13.74
N ILE A 259 10.32 -7.35 14.85
CA ILE A 259 10.39 -8.22 16.02
C ILE A 259 9.01 -8.77 16.29
N GLN A 260 8.90 -10.09 16.47
CA GLN A 260 7.67 -10.79 16.78
C GLN A 260 7.87 -11.74 17.96
N ASN A 261 6.87 -11.83 18.83
CA ASN A 261 6.87 -12.81 19.92
C ASN A 261 6.13 -14.06 19.46
N THR A 262 6.81 -15.20 19.44
CA THR A 262 6.27 -16.49 19.00
C THR A 262 6.32 -17.50 20.14
N SER A 263 5.69 -18.67 19.98
CA SER A 263 5.75 -19.74 20.99
C SER A 263 7.15 -20.32 21.18
N ALA A 264 8.01 -20.24 20.16
CA ALA A 264 9.39 -20.73 20.21
C ALA A 264 10.36 -19.72 20.87
N GLY A 265 9.96 -18.44 20.96
CA GLY A 265 10.82 -17.37 21.43
C GLY A 265 10.55 -16.05 20.73
N ILE A 266 11.46 -15.10 20.87
CA ILE A 266 11.36 -13.81 20.19
C ILE A 266 12.09 -13.90 18.86
N GLU A 267 11.34 -13.77 17.78
CA GLU A 267 11.85 -13.75 16.41
C GLU A 267 12.19 -12.31 16.00
N ALA A 268 13.45 -12.09 15.63
CA ALA A 268 13.94 -10.84 15.10
C ALA A 268 14.40 -11.04 13.66
N VAL A 269 13.74 -10.35 12.73
CA VAL A 269 13.91 -10.52 11.29
C VAL A 269 14.74 -9.39 10.73
N ASP A 270 15.68 -9.73 9.84
CA ASP A 270 16.55 -8.80 9.13
C ASP A 270 17.31 -7.86 10.09
N CYS A 271 18.17 -8.48 10.90
CA CYS A 271 19.05 -7.83 11.85
C CYS A 271 20.37 -7.42 11.20
N ILE A 272 20.82 -6.22 11.54
CA ILE A 272 22.09 -5.61 11.11
C ILE A 272 22.83 -5.03 12.33
N ASN A 273 24.14 -4.84 12.17
CA ASN A 273 25.04 -4.27 13.18
C ASN A 273 24.97 -5.04 14.52
N GLY A 274 25.10 -6.37 14.47
CA GLY A 274 25.13 -7.19 15.68
C GLY A 274 26.35 -6.84 16.54
N SER A 275 26.15 -6.74 17.84
CA SER A 275 27.18 -6.29 18.78
C SER A 275 26.95 -6.81 20.19
N THR A 276 28.00 -6.78 21.00
CA THR A 276 27.96 -7.15 22.41
C THR A 276 28.45 -5.98 23.27
N LEU A 277 27.74 -5.69 24.35
CA LEU A 277 28.03 -4.62 25.30
C LEU A 277 28.36 -5.23 26.68
N GLU A 278 29.32 -4.67 27.40
CA GLU A 278 29.63 -5.09 28.76
C GLU A 278 28.49 -4.71 29.72
N LYS A 279 28.14 -5.60 30.66
CA LYS A 279 26.96 -5.43 31.53
C LYS A 279 27.03 -4.18 32.42
N ASP A 280 28.22 -3.78 32.83
CA ASP A 280 28.47 -2.62 33.69
C ASP A 280 28.20 -1.27 32.99
N ALA A 281 28.07 -1.28 31.66
CA ALA A 281 27.77 -0.07 30.89
C ALA A 281 26.29 0.37 31.01
N LEU A 282 25.42 -0.47 31.55
CA LEU A 282 23.98 -0.18 31.67
C LEU A 282 23.57 0.11 33.11
N THR A 283 22.86 1.22 33.29
CA THR A 283 22.14 1.54 34.53
C THR A 283 20.77 0.86 34.57
N ASP A 284 20.03 0.96 35.67
CA ASP A 284 18.67 0.37 35.79
C ASP A 284 17.66 0.98 34.81
N LEU A 285 17.81 2.28 34.55
CA LEU A 285 17.02 3.06 33.61
C LEU A 285 17.97 3.84 32.70
N THR A 286 17.65 3.87 31.41
CA THR A 286 18.43 4.60 30.39
C THR A 286 17.53 5.42 29.47
N ASN A 287 18.13 6.26 28.62
CA ASN A 287 17.43 7.00 27.57
C ASN A 287 17.77 6.45 26.18
N PHE A 288 16.93 6.73 25.18
CA PHE A 288 17.09 6.20 23.82
C PHE A 288 18.39 6.69 23.14
N THR A 289 18.75 7.96 23.34
CA THR A 289 19.97 8.55 22.76
C THR A 289 21.22 7.85 23.29
N TYR A 290 21.30 7.58 24.58
CA TYR A 290 22.43 6.85 25.17
C TYR A 290 22.48 5.40 24.71
N LEU A 291 21.34 4.70 24.62
CA LEU A 291 21.30 3.35 24.05
C LEU A 291 21.78 3.32 22.59
N SER A 292 21.39 4.32 21.79
CA SER A 292 21.84 4.46 20.41
C SER A 292 23.34 4.75 20.33
N TYR A 293 23.86 5.60 21.22
CA TYR A 293 25.29 5.87 21.35
C TYR A 293 26.08 4.61 21.74
N LEU A 294 25.61 3.86 22.74
CA LEU A 294 26.22 2.60 23.16
C LEU A 294 26.27 1.59 22.02
N HIS A 295 25.18 1.45 21.27
CA HIS A 295 25.11 0.55 20.12
C HIS A 295 26.12 0.92 19.01
N VAL A 296 26.28 2.20 18.69
CA VAL A 296 27.11 2.62 17.56
C VAL A 296 28.60 2.75 17.93
N PHE A 297 28.92 3.24 19.13
CA PHE A 297 30.29 3.67 19.47
C PHE A 297 30.97 2.86 20.56
N VAL A 298 30.22 2.22 21.47
CA VAL A 298 30.80 1.54 22.64
C VAL A 298 30.77 0.03 22.50
N SER A 299 29.69 -0.51 21.96
CA SER A 299 29.51 -1.96 21.80
C SER A 299 30.54 -2.55 20.83
N LYS A 300 31.00 -3.77 21.11
CA LYS A 300 31.96 -4.48 20.27
C LYS A 300 31.18 -5.17 19.13
N PRO A 301 31.44 -4.84 17.86
CA PRO A 301 30.70 -5.43 16.75
C PRO A 301 31.02 -6.93 16.64
N ASN A 302 29.99 -7.75 16.43
CA ASN A 302 30.11 -9.19 16.25
C ASN A 302 29.31 -9.62 15.01
N ARG A 303 30.06 -10.02 13.98
CA ARG A 303 29.52 -10.45 12.68
C ARG A 303 28.73 -11.75 12.75
N GLU A 304 28.98 -12.61 13.74
CA GLU A 304 28.21 -13.85 13.91
C GLU A 304 26.77 -13.55 14.36
N ILE A 305 26.57 -12.46 15.10
CA ILE A 305 25.25 -12.03 15.56
C ILE A 305 24.47 -11.44 14.38
N ALA A 306 25.01 -10.40 13.76
CA ALA A 306 24.47 -9.83 12.55
C ALA A 306 25.55 -9.07 11.77
N PRO A 307 25.54 -9.15 10.42
CA PRO A 307 26.48 -8.44 9.58
C PRO A 307 26.30 -6.92 9.70
N PRO A 308 27.35 -6.13 9.48
CA PRO A 308 27.24 -4.68 9.46
C PRO A 308 26.56 -4.20 8.18
N ASP A 309 25.89 -3.06 8.24
CA ASP A 309 25.06 -2.52 7.14
C ASP A 309 25.85 -2.31 5.83
N TYR A 310 27.11 -1.87 5.93
CA TYR A 310 27.94 -1.61 4.76
C TYR A 310 28.30 -2.87 3.96
N ASP A 311 28.40 -4.04 4.63
CA ASP A 311 28.71 -5.32 3.97
C ASP A 311 27.52 -5.82 3.13
N LEU A 312 26.30 -5.39 3.46
CA LEU A 312 25.06 -5.79 2.78
C LEU A 312 24.63 -4.83 1.67
N THR A 313 25.23 -3.65 1.61
CA THR A 313 24.78 -2.57 0.73
C THR A 313 25.04 -2.92 -0.75
N ILE A 314 23.99 -2.85 -1.56
CA ILE A 314 24.02 -3.07 -3.01
C ILE A 314 24.16 -1.73 -3.74
N PHE A 315 23.34 -0.75 -3.36
CA PHE A 315 23.31 0.56 -4.00
C PHE A 315 22.90 1.66 -3.01
N ASN A 316 23.60 2.80 -3.03
CA ASN A 316 23.44 3.88 -2.05
C ASN A 316 22.41 4.95 -2.45
N HIS A 317 21.83 4.87 -3.66
CA HIS A 317 21.00 5.97 -4.15
C HIS A 317 19.99 5.52 -5.20
N SER A 318 19.03 4.69 -4.78
CA SER A 318 17.97 4.22 -5.67
C SER A 318 16.72 5.08 -5.55
N ARG A 319 16.03 5.26 -6.68
CA ARG A 319 14.73 5.92 -6.75
C ARG A 319 13.65 4.94 -6.31
N LEU A 320 12.90 5.27 -5.27
CA LEU A 320 11.78 4.45 -4.85
C LEU A 320 10.53 4.82 -5.63
N MET A 321 9.89 3.82 -6.24
CA MET A 321 8.61 3.94 -6.92
C MET A 321 7.57 3.05 -6.24
N ILE A 322 6.32 3.50 -6.17
CA ILE A 322 5.23 2.67 -5.61
C ILE A 322 5.01 1.36 -6.40
N ASN A 323 5.10 1.46 -7.73
CA ASN A 323 5.02 0.39 -8.73
C ASN A 323 5.96 0.72 -9.91
N LEU A 324 5.97 -0.11 -10.96
CA LEU A 324 6.78 0.11 -12.17
C LEU A 324 6.52 1.46 -12.87
N GLU A 325 5.32 2.04 -12.73
CA GLU A 325 4.93 3.30 -13.39
C GLU A 325 5.07 4.53 -12.47
N GLY A 326 5.29 4.33 -11.17
CA GLY A 326 5.38 5.40 -10.18
C GLY A 326 4.05 6.10 -9.90
N CYS A 327 2.90 5.46 -10.17
CA CYS A 327 1.59 6.12 -10.08
C CYS A 327 0.45 5.18 -9.70
N VAL A 328 -0.65 5.76 -9.20
CA VAL A 328 -1.90 5.07 -8.85
C VAL A 328 -3.10 5.80 -9.46
N ASN A 329 -4.12 5.03 -9.86
CA ASN A 329 -5.35 5.55 -10.47
C ASN A 329 -6.52 5.66 -9.49
N THR A 330 -6.26 5.57 -8.19
CA THR A 330 -7.28 5.62 -7.14
C THR A 330 -7.29 6.99 -6.46
N LEU A 331 -8.48 7.55 -6.20
CA LEU A 331 -8.65 8.75 -5.35
C LEU A 331 -8.66 8.42 -3.85
N MET A 332 -7.94 7.36 -3.44
CA MET A 332 -7.98 6.85 -2.06
C MET A 332 -6.83 7.37 -1.18
N ASP A 333 -6.22 8.47 -1.62
CA ASP A 333 -5.10 9.12 -0.93
C ASP A 333 -3.92 8.17 -0.71
N GLU A 334 -3.73 7.23 -1.65
CA GLU A 334 -2.72 6.19 -1.55
C GLU A 334 -1.31 6.74 -1.59
N CYS A 335 -1.07 7.80 -2.38
CA CYS A 335 0.23 8.44 -2.44
C CYS A 335 0.60 9.11 -1.12
N ASN A 336 -0.31 9.83 -0.46
CA ASN A 336 -0.01 10.41 0.84
C ASN A 336 0.29 9.34 1.90
N LYS A 337 -0.47 8.23 1.90
CA LYS A 337 -0.17 7.07 2.77
C LYS A 337 1.20 6.46 2.46
N PHE A 338 1.52 6.32 1.18
CA PHE A 338 2.82 5.81 0.72
C PHE A 338 3.97 6.69 1.22
N ILE A 339 3.87 8.00 1.03
CA ILE A 339 4.92 8.93 1.48
C ILE A 339 5.01 8.95 3.02
N LYS A 340 3.90 8.83 3.73
CA LYS A 340 3.90 8.74 5.21
C LYS A 340 4.59 7.47 5.73
N GLU A 341 4.43 6.36 5.03
CA GLU A 341 5.00 5.06 5.41
C GLU A 341 6.48 4.97 5.03
N TYR A 342 6.81 5.30 3.78
CA TYR A 342 8.12 5.07 3.18
C TYR A 342 9.03 6.33 3.17
N GLY A 343 8.47 7.53 3.34
CA GLY A 343 9.21 8.80 3.24
C GLY A 343 9.98 9.22 4.50
N LYS A 344 10.03 8.39 5.55
CA LYS A 344 10.74 8.74 6.79
C LYS A 344 12.26 8.65 6.58
N ASP A 345 12.91 9.79 6.40
CA ASP A 345 14.36 9.92 6.20
C ASP A 345 15.16 10.20 7.49
N GLY A 346 14.45 10.42 8.59
CA GLY A 346 15.01 10.69 9.91
C GLY A 346 15.34 12.15 10.20
N THR A 347 14.96 13.07 9.31
CA THR A 347 15.08 14.53 9.54
C THR A 347 14.20 15.01 10.71
N ASP A 348 13.03 14.39 10.90
CA ASP A 348 12.14 14.63 12.05
C ASP A 348 12.65 14.02 13.36
N HIS A 349 13.92 13.67 13.41
CA HIS A 349 14.51 12.80 14.41
C HIS A 349 13.68 11.53 14.60
N ASN A 350 12.98 10.99 13.60
CA ASN A 350 12.39 9.64 13.65
C ASN A 350 13.41 8.64 13.08
N ALA A 351 13.21 7.34 13.30
CA ALA A 351 14.05 6.33 12.67
C ALA A 351 13.76 6.31 11.17
N ARG A 352 14.80 6.08 10.37
CA ARG A 352 14.66 5.89 8.93
C ARG A 352 13.73 4.71 8.64
N ALA A 353 12.83 4.88 7.67
CA ALA A 353 11.97 3.80 7.22
C ALA A 353 12.83 2.68 6.63
N ARG A 354 12.64 1.46 7.13
CA ARG A 354 13.20 0.22 6.59
C ARG A 354 12.05 -0.67 6.16
N PHE A 355 12.12 -1.25 4.96
CA PHE A 355 11.03 -2.05 4.40
C PHE A 355 11.52 -2.94 3.26
N PRO A 356 10.83 -4.05 2.98
CA PRO A 356 11.12 -4.88 1.83
C PRO A 356 10.79 -4.15 0.53
N CYS A 357 11.65 -4.28 -0.48
CA CYS A 357 11.52 -3.68 -1.80
C CYS A 357 12.10 -4.61 -2.87
N PHE A 358 11.79 -4.31 -4.14
CA PHE A 358 12.18 -5.11 -5.29
C PHE A 358 13.01 -4.27 -6.26
N TYR A 359 13.96 -4.90 -6.94
CA TYR A 359 14.86 -4.25 -7.88
C TYR A 359 15.19 -5.18 -9.04
N ALA A 360 15.63 -4.59 -10.15
CA ALA A 360 16.20 -5.31 -11.27
C ALA A 360 17.73 -5.30 -11.14
N GLU A 361 18.39 -6.45 -11.30
CA GLU A 361 19.86 -6.54 -11.25
C GLU A 361 20.53 -5.68 -12.33
N ASN A 362 19.85 -5.49 -13.47
CA ASN A 362 20.33 -4.68 -14.59
C ASN A 362 20.14 -3.16 -14.38
N ASP A 363 19.22 -2.73 -13.49
CA ASP A 363 19.00 -1.33 -13.14
C ASP A 363 18.77 -1.17 -11.61
N PRO A 364 19.84 -1.18 -10.80
CA PRO A 364 19.71 -0.98 -9.35
C PRO A 364 19.35 0.47 -8.97
N GLY A 365 19.35 1.41 -9.93
CA GLY A 365 19.01 2.82 -9.71
C GLY A 365 17.51 3.07 -9.51
N THR A 366 16.67 2.06 -9.76
CA THR A 366 15.22 2.14 -9.60
C THR A 366 14.72 0.94 -8.82
N VAL A 367 13.94 1.20 -7.77
CA VAL A 367 13.38 0.14 -6.91
C VAL A 367 11.90 0.35 -6.70
N VAL A 368 11.18 -0.74 -6.54
CA VAL A 368 9.73 -0.76 -6.46
C VAL A 368 9.30 -1.29 -5.09
N ALA A 369 8.35 -0.61 -4.45
CA ALA A 369 7.81 -1.05 -3.17
C ALA A 369 6.82 -2.22 -3.31
N ARG A 370 5.94 -2.17 -4.32
CA ARG A 370 4.91 -3.21 -4.57
C ARG A 370 5.18 -3.91 -5.89
N PHE A 371 5.64 -5.16 -5.82
CA PHE A 371 5.81 -6.01 -6.99
C PHE A 371 5.39 -7.44 -6.66
N SER A 372 4.58 -8.03 -7.54
CA SER A 372 4.18 -9.44 -7.44
C SER A 372 3.86 -9.95 -8.83
N LEU A 373 4.71 -10.84 -9.35
CA LEU A 373 4.50 -11.41 -10.67
C LEU A 373 3.29 -12.34 -10.69
N ALA A 374 3.09 -13.15 -9.65
CA ALA A 374 1.95 -14.07 -9.54
C ALA A 374 0.59 -13.37 -9.63
N ILE A 375 0.47 -12.19 -9.00
CA ILE A 375 -0.75 -11.38 -9.06
C ILE A 375 -0.94 -10.81 -10.48
N VAL A 376 0.12 -10.25 -11.07
CA VAL A 376 0.10 -9.70 -12.43
C VAL A 376 -0.25 -10.78 -13.46
N GLU A 377 0.37 -11.95 -13.35
CA GLU A 377 0.11 -13.11 -14.18
C GLU A 377 -1.35 -13.57 -14.08
N LYS A 378 -1.88 -13.71 -12.86
CA LYS A 378 -3.29 -14.07 -12.66
C LYS A 378 -4.24 -13.04 -13.29
N HIS A 379 -4.00 -11.75 -13.11
CA HIS A 379 -4.82 -10.70 -13.71
C HIS A 379 -4.71 -10.68 -15.24
N PHE A 380 -3.53 -10.94 -15.78
CA PHE A 380 -3.31 -11.10 -17.22
C PHE A 380 -4.13 -12.27 -17.78
N TYR A 381 -4.07 -13.44 -17.14
CA TYR A 381 -4.86 -14.60 -17.56
C TYR A 381 -6.36 -14.32 -17.56
N ILE A 382 -6.89 -13.77 -16.47
CA ILE A 382 -8.33 -13.46 -16.37
C ILE A 382 -8.73 -12.38 -17.39
N GLY A 383 -7.95 -11.30 -17.49
CA GLY A 383 -8.21 -10.18 -18.38
C GLY A 383 -8.09 -10.52 -19.86
N PHE A 384 -7.31 -11.53 -20.22
CA PHE A 384 -7.16 -11.96 -21.61
C PHE A 384 -8.14 -13.09 -21.98
N PHE A 385 -8.16 -14.19 -21.24
CA PHE A 385 -8.91 -15.38 -21.64
C PHE A 385 -10.42 -15.22 -21.51
N LEU A 386 -10.91 -14.46 -20.51
CA LEU A 386 -12.34 -14.26 -20.31
C LEU A 386 -13.00 -13.53 -21.49
N PRO A 387 -12.57 -12.31 -21.89
CA PRO A 387 -13.21 -11.63 -23.01
C PRO A 387 -12.98 -12.32 -24.35
N VAL A 388 -11.81 -12.95 -24.56
CA VAL A 388 -11.52 -13.68 -25.80
C VAL A 388 -12.42 -14.91 -25.95
N SER A 389 -12.62 -15.70 -24.88
CA SER A 389 -13.52 -16.85 -24.92
C SER A 389 -14.98 -16.45 -25.17
N LEU A 390 -15.47 -15.41 -24.49
CA LEU A 390 -16.82 -14.88 -24.71
C LEU A 390 -17.02 -14.37 -26.15
N MET A 391 -16.01 -13.69 -26.70
CA MET A 391 -16.01 -13.23 -28.09
C MET A 391 -16.07 -14.39 -29.08
N ILE A 392 -15.25 -15.44 -28.90
CA ILE A 392 -15.23 -16.61 -29.77
C ILE A 392 -16.57 -17.36 -29.71
N VAL A 393 -17.09 -17.63 -28.52
CA VAL A 393 -18.36 -18.35 -28.34
C VAL A 393 -19.53 -17.57 -28.95
N SER A 394 -19.56 -16.25 -28.76
CA SER A 394 -20.60 -15.39 -29.33
C SER A 394 -20.51 -15.33 -30.86
N CYS A 395 -19.30 -15.19 -31.42
CA CYS A 395 -19.08 -15.21 -32.86
C CYS A 395 -19.52 -16.54 -33.48
N PHE A 396 -19.11 -17.67 -32.88
CA PHE A 396 -19.49 -19.00 -33.34
C PHE A 396 -21.00 -19.21 -33.31
N THR A 397 -21.67 -18.80 -32.24
CA THR A 397 -23.13 -18.89 -32.09
C THR A 397 -23.84 -18.07 -33.17
N ILE A 398 -23.38 -16.84 -33.44
CA ILE A 398 -23.93 -15.99 -34.51
C ILE A 398 -23.73 -16.63 -35.89
N CYS A 399 -22.54 -17.18 -36.18
CA CYS A 399 -22.29 -17.88 -37.44
C CYS A 399 -23.22 -19.10 -37.63
N ILE A 400 -23.50 -19.85 -36.56
CA ILE A 400 -24.46 -20.95 -36.60
C ILE A 400 -25.87 -20.41 -36.84
N CYS A 401 -26.30 -19.37 -36.12
CA CYS A 401 -27.61 -18.76 -36.30
C CYS A 401 -27.79 -18.25 -37.74
N GLN A 402 -26.78 -17.62 -38.33
CA GLN A 402 -26.82 -17.17 -39.74
C GLN A 402 -27.00 -18.32 -40.74
N ARG A 403 -26.41 -19.49 -40.47
CA ARG A 403 -26.53 -20.65 -41.36
C ARG A 403 -27.80 -21.46 -41.14
N THR A 404 -28.33 -21.46 -39.93
CA THR A 404 -29.45 -22.32 -39.52
C THR A 404 -30.79 -21.60 -39.50
N VAL A 405 -30.84 -20.28 -39.30
CA VAL A 405 -32.09 -19.51 -39.26
C VAL A 405 -32.44 -19.02 -40.66
N VAL A 406 -33.65 -19.34 -41.11
CA VAL A 406 -34.23 -18.85 -42.37
C VAL A 406 -35.47 -18.04 -42.03
N VAL A 407 -35.68 -16.96 -42.80
CA VAL A 407 -36.91 -16.18 -42.77
C VAL A 407 -37.86 -16.80 -43.79
N GLY A 408 -38.96 -17.40 -43.32
CA GLY A 408 -40.00 -17.91 -44.21
C GLY A 408 -40.79 -16.78 -44.87
N ASP A 409 -41.60 -17.11 -45.88
CA ASP A 409 -42.46 -16.15 -46.59
C ASP A 409 -43.50 -15.48 -45.67
N ASP A 410 -43.71 -16.02 -44.47
CA ASP A 410 -44.53 -15.45 -43.39
C ASP A 410 -43.77 -14.46 -42.48
N ALA A 411 -42.56 -14.05 -42.88
CA ALA A 411 -41.63 -13.21 -42.13
C ALA A 411 -41.27 -13.73 -40.72
N LYS A 412 -41.47 -15.03 -40.45
CA LYS A 412 -41.08 -15.68 -39.19
C LYS A 412 -39.70 -16.34 -39.32
N MET A 413 -38.90 -16.22 -38.28
CA MET A 413 -37.61 -16.90 -38.16
C MET A 413 -37.83 -18.36 -37.76
N ARG A 414 -37.27 -19.31 -38.52
CA ARG A 414 -37.34 -20.75 -38.23
C ARG A 414 -35.96 -21.39 -38.40
N PHE A 415 -35.65 -22.43 -37.63
CA PHE A 415 -34.48 -23.25 -37.87
C PHE A 415 -34.69 -24.15 -39.09
N LYS A 416 -33.70 -24.22 -39.99
CA LYS A 416 -33.58 -25.26 -41.00
C LYS A 416 -33.45 -26.61 -40.29
N ALA A 417 -34.57 -27.31 -40.15
CA ALA A 417 -34.53 -28.72 -39.76
C ALA A 417 -33.80 -29.49 -40.87
N CYS A 418 -32.68 -30.14 -40.55
CA CYS A 418 -32.18 -31.23 -41.39
C CYS A 418 -33.13 -32.41 -41.21
N GLY A 419 -33.99 -32.65 -42.20
CA GLY A 419 -34.92 -33.76 -42.22
C GLY A 419 -36.14 -33.47 -43.09
N GLU A 420 -35.99 -33.67 -44.40
CA GLU A 420 -37.14 -33.96 -45.26
C GLU A 420 -37.82 -35.24 -44.75
N THR A 421 -39.10 -35.16 -44.44
CA THR A 421 -40.05 -36.19 -44.90
C THR A 421 -41.39 -35.51 -45.08
N GLU A 422 -41.71 -35.17 -46.33
CA GLU A 422 -43.09 -35.00 -46.77
C GLU A 422 -43.87 -36.26 -46.43
N SER A 423 -44.94 -36.11 -45.66
CA SER A 423 -46.08 -37.03 -45.72
C SER A 423 -47.30 -36.21 -46.09
N ILE A 424 -47.58 -36.20 -47.40
CA ILE A 424 -48.81 -35.76 -48.03
C ILE A 424 -49.96 -36.71 -47.63
N LEU A 425 -51.16 -36.14 -47.49
CA LEU A 425 -52.54 -36.72 -47.58
C LEU A 425 -53.35 -36.79 -46.26
N PRO A 426 -54.70 -36.74 -46.30
CA PRO A 426 -55.52 -35.53 -46.55
C PRO A 426 -56.73 -35.39 -45.58
N HIS A 427 -57.45 -34.26 -45.72
CA HIS A 427 -58.82 -33.92 -45.24
C HIS A 427 -59.63 -34.87 -44.33
N GLY A 428 -60.14 -34.30 -43.22
CA GLY A 428 -61.42 -34.69 -42.60
C GLY A 428 -61.56 -34.24 -41.14
N GLY A 429 -62.28 -33.15 -40.87
CA GLY A 429 -62.82 -32.88 -39.52
C GLY A 429 -64.19 -33.57 -39.31
N PRO A 430 -64.97 -33.24 -38.25
CA PRO A 430 -64.63 -32.52 -37.02
C PRO A 430 -65.15 -33.23 -35.73
N GLY A 431 -64.73 -32.74 -34.55
CA GLY A 431 -65.59 -32.79 -33.35
C GLY A 431 -64.98 -33.37 -32.07
N GLY A 432 -65.27 -32.69 -30.96
CA GLY A 432 -65.51 -33.33 -29.66
C GLY A 432 -64.47 -33.10 -28.55
N SER A 433 -64.65 -32.01 -27.82
CA SER A 433 -64.71 -31.90 -26.33
C SER A 433 -63.99 -33.00 -25.51
N ALA A 434 -62.94 -32.65 -24.76
CA ALA A 434 -62.98 -32.23 -23.34
C ALA A 434 -63.32 -33.38 -22.36
N ASP A 435 -62.36 -33.76 -21.50
CA ASP A 435 -62.47 -33.61 -20.02
C ASP A 435 -61.35 -34.33 -19.22
N GLY A 436 -60.97 -33.70 -18.09
CA GLY A 436 -60.26 -34.27 -16.92
C GLY A 436 -58.75 -33.99 -16.84
N ILE A 437 -58.16 -32.95 -16.22
CA ILE A 437 -58.31 -32.31 -14.88
C ILE A 437 -58.00 -33.31 -13.73
N PRO A 438 -57.28 -32.99 -12.62
CA PRO A 438 -56.17 -32.04 -12.34
C PRO A 438 -55.19 -32.52 -11.21
N LEU A 439 -54.44 -31.55 -10.64
CA LEU A 439 -53.84 -31.48 -9.28
C LEU A 439 -52.42 -32.03 -9.07
N LEU A 440 -51.45 -31.12 -8.95
CA LEU A 440 -51.02 -30.64 -7.63
C LEU A 440 -50.25 -29.31 -7.73
N GLN A 441 -50.55 -28.47 -6.75
CA GLN A 441 -50.14 -27.09 -6.53
C GLN A 441 -49.03 -27.05 -5.46
N GLU A 442 -48.40 -25.87 -5.32
CA GLU A 442 -47.57 -25.40 -4.20
C GLU A 442 -46.11 -25.93 -4.17
N ASP A 443 -45.08 -25.14 -3.86
CA ASP A 443 -45.04 -23.84 -3.20
C ASP A 443 -43.69 -23.15 -3.45
N SER A 444 -43.66 -21.82 -3.30
CA SER A 444 -42.42 -21.05 -3.14
C SER A 444 -41.75 -21.34 -1.80
N PRO A 445 -40.45 -21.00 -1.66
CA PRO A 445 -40.19 -19.90 -0.75
C PRO A 445 -39.15 -18.89 -1.27
N SER A 446 -39.42 -17.64 -0.90
CA SER A 446 -38.51 -16.51 -0.76
C SER A 446 -37.12 -16.88 -0.25
N HIS A 447 -36.05 -16.24 -0.77
CA HIS A 447 -35.06 -15.54 0.06
C HIS A 447 -34.04 -14.69 -0.75
N GLN A 448 -33.94 -13.44 -0.30
CA GLN A 448 -32.74 -12.58 -0.15
C GLN A 448 -31.87 -12.15 -1.35
N VAL A 449 -31.96 -10.83 -1.57
CA VAL A 449 -30.96 -9.93 -2.15
C VAL A 449 -29.64 -10.03 -1.37
N GLY A 450 -28.56 -10.40 -2.08
CA GLY A 450 -27.19 -10.42 -1.58
C GLY A 450 -26.29 -9.53 -2.43
N VAL A 451 -25.89 -8.41 -1.85
CA VAL A 451 -24.92 -7.44 -2.34
C VAL A 451 -23.54 -8.08 -2.41
N PHE A 452 -22.90 -8.11 -3.58
CA PHE A 452 -21.50 -8.52 -3.72
C PHE A 452 -20.56 -7.32 -3.50
N SER A 453 -19.89 -7.32 -2.35
CA SER A 453 -18.67 -6.55 -2.09
C SER A 453 -17.47 -7.27 -2.70
N LEU A 454 -16.61 -6.49 -3.37
CA LEU A 454 -15.29 -6.91 -3.83
C LEU A 454 -14.27 -6.69 -2.71
N HIS A 455 -13.53 -7.76 -2.37
CA HIS A 455 -12.21 -7.72 -1.75
C HIS A 455 -11.26 -8.55 -2.61
#